data_AF-A0A8I0B547-F1
#
_entry.id   AF-A0A8I0B547-F1
#
_cell.length_a   1.000
_cell.length_b   1.000
_cell.length_c   1.000
_cell.angle_alpha   90.00
_cell.angle_beta   90.00
_cell.angle_gamma   90.00
#
_symmetry.space_group_name_H-M   'P 1'
#
loop_
_entity.id
_entity.type
_entity.pdbx_description
1 polymer ?
#
loop_
_entity_poly.entity_id
_entity_poly.type
_entity_poly.pdbx_seq_one_letter_code
_entity_poly.pdbx_strand_id
1 'polypeptide(L)'
;PVPASLAGAMLALADKADTLVGAFGLGMIPTGAADPYALRRASLGIIRILLEHELRVPLSTLLQAAYCAYGDGIAWKLAPEKAQARLMDFFGQRLKAYWAGQGMDTLTLDAALAVGFDDVVDTGRRVRALQAAVGTPDFEPAALTFKRVANIVRKSGAEAAAQVDPGLLEAGAEADLWAALEAWEPQFASACSQGDYGALFPLLAELRPAVDRFFDSVMVLTDHPGQRANRLAMLSRILHQVGQVADFTRFQV
;
A
#
# COMPACT_ATOMS: atom_id res chain seq x y z
N PRO A 1 -19.46 9.68 -17.93
CA PRO A 1 -19.57 8.28 -18.39
C PRO A 1 -18.18 7.74 -18.78
N VAL A 2 -17.86 6.50 -18.40
CA VAL A 2 -16.66 5.82 -18.88
C VAL A 2 -16.92 5.36 -20.33
N PRO A 3 -15.97 5.56 -21.28
CA PRO A 3 -16.14 5.07 -22.64
C PRO A 3 -16.33 3.55 -22.66
N ALA A 4 -17.30 3.05 -23.44
CA ALA A 4 -17.59 1.61 -23.49
C ALA A 4 -16.52 0.80 -24.25
N SER A 5 -15.95 1.37 -25.31
CA SER A 5 -14.90 0.71 -26.10
C SER A 5 -13.51 0.92 -25.49
N LEU A 6 -12.64 -0.09 -25.59
CA LEU A 6 -11.24 0.03 -25.18
C LEU A 6 -10.50 1.16 -25.90
N ALA A 7 -10.69 1.32 -27.21
CA ALA A 7 -10.06 2.41 -27.97
C ALA A 7 -10.46 3.79 -27.44
N GLY A 8 -11.75 3.99 -27.16
CA GLY A 8 -12.26 5.21 -26.54
C GLY A 8 -11.72 5.42 -25.11
N ALA A 9 -11.53 4.35 -24.34
CA ALA A 9 -10.92 4.40 -23.02
C ALA A 9 -9.45 4.85 -23.10
N MET A 10 -8.67 4.28 -24.00
CA MET A 10 -7.26 4.66 -24.23
C MET A 10 -7.13 6.12 -24.67
N LEU A 11 -7.95 6.57 -25.63
CA LEU A 11 -7.96 7.96 -26.08
C LEU A 11 -8.32 8.91 -24.92
N ALA A 12 -9.34 8.56 -24.14
CA ALA A 12 -9.77 9.36 -23.00
C ALA A 12 -8.73 9.42 -21.87
N LEU A 13 -7.96 8.34 -21.65
CA LEU A 13 -6.83 8.32 -20.72
C LEU A 13 -5.72 9.28 -21.19
N ALA A 14 -5.30 9.18 -22.45
CA ALA A 14 -4.25 10.01 -23.02
C ALA A 14 -4.59 11.51 -22.92
N ASP A 15 -5.79 11.89 -23.35
CA ASP A 15 -6.31 13.27 -23.29
C ASP A 15 -6.32 13.85 -21.87
N LYS A 16 -6.76 13.07 -20.87
CA LYS A 16 -6.79 13.51 -19.47
C LYS A 16 -5.42 13.56 -18.84
N ALA A 17 -4.55 12.60 -19.16
CA ALA A 17 -3.19 12.56 -18.66
C ALA A 17 -2.40 13.76 -19.20
N ASP A 18 -2.53 14.07 -20.50
CA ASP A 18 -1.96 15.25 -21.13
C ASP A 18 -2.38 16.55 -20.40
N THR A 19 -3.70 16.74 -20.23
CA THR A 19 -4.24 17.93 -19.55
C THR A 19 -3.71 18.05 -18.10
N LEU A 20 -3.70 16.95 -17.35
CA LEU A 20 -3.23 16.93 -15.96
C LEU A 20 -1.75 17.28 -15.86
N VAL A 21 -0.93 16.66 -16.72
CA VAL A 21 0.51 16.88 -16.74
C VAL A 21 0.84 18.32 -17.15
N GLY A 22 0.22 18.81 -18.23
CA GLY A 22 0.39 20.19 -18.69
C GLY A 22 0.02 21.21 -17.61
N ALA A 23 -1.16 21.04 -16.98
CA ALA A 23 -1.62 21.95 -15.94
C ALA A 23 -0.72 21.94 -14.70
N PHE A 24 -0.32 20.77 -14.21
CA PHE A 24 0.57 20.67 -13.05
C PHE A 24 1.97 21.20 -13.37
N GLY A 25 2.53 20.89 -14.54
CA GLY A 25 3.82 21.41 -15.00
C GLY A 25 3.83 22.95 -15.10
N LEU A 26 2.70 23.55 -15.43
CA LEU A 26 2.50 25.01 -15.46
C LEU A 26 2.08 25.63 -14.11
N GLY A 27 2.03 24.82 -13.03
CA GLY A 27 1.68 25.27 -11.68
C GLY A 27 0.20 25.59 -11.49
N MET A 28 -0.68 25.16 -12.40
CA MET A 28 -2.13 25.37 -12.36
C MET A 28 -2.85 24.33 -11.50
N ILE A 29 -2.38 24.16 -10.26
CA ILE A 29 -2.86 23.12 -9.35
C ILE A 29 -4.15 23.59 -8.67
N PRO A 30 -5.21 22.76 -8.58
CA PRO A 30 -6.46 23.16 -7.92
C PRO A 30 -6.24 23.49 -6.44
N THR A 31 -6.78 24.60 -5.97
CA THR A 31 -6.71 25.02 -4.55
C THR A 31 -8.11 25.26 -3.99
N GLY A 32 -8.34 24.80 -2.75
CA GLY A 32 -9.65 24.94 -2.09
C GLY A 32 -10.79 24.41 -2.94
N ALA A 33 -11.85 25.21 -3.13
CA ALA A 33 -12.97 24.83 -3.99
C ALA A 33 -12.69 25.03 -5.50
N ALA A 34 -11.71 25.85 -5.88
CA ALA A 34 -11.45 26.20 -7.28
C ALA A 34 -10.83 25.03 -8.05
N ASP A 35 -11.39 24.75 -9.23
CA ASP A 35 -10.87 23.79 -10.21
C ASP A 35 -11.15 24.28 -11.65
N PRO A 36 -10.46 25.36 -12.08
CA PRO A 36 -10.78 26.06 -13.32
C PRO A 36 -10.60 25.19 -14.57
N TYR A 37 -9.69 24.21 -14.53
CA TYR A 37 -9.40 23.30 -15.64
C TYR A 37 -10.02 21.91 -15.45
N ALA A 38 -10.95 21.76 -14.50
CA ALA A 38 -11.65 20.51 -14.24
C ALA A 38 -10.73 19.30 -13.96
N LEU A 39 -9.58 19.53 -13.34
CA LEU A 39 -8.53 18.52 -13.07
C LEU A 39 -9.02 17.44 -12.11
N ARG A 40 -9.94 17.76 -11.19
CA ARG A 40 -10.60 16.76 -10.33
C ARG A 40 -11.50 15.84 -11.13
N ARG A 41 -12.20 16.37 -12.14
CA ARG A 41 -13.01 15.55 -13.04
C ARG A 41 -12.14 14.71 -13.98
N ALA A 42 -11.03 15.27 -14.48
CA ALA A 42 -10.08 14.56 -15.33
C ALA A 42 -9.44 13.36 -14.61
N SER A 43 -8.90 13.59 -13.41
CA SER A 43 -8.31 12.54 -12.56
C SER A 43 -9.31 11.46 -12.16
N LEU A 44 -10.54 11.84 -11.77
CA LEU A 44 -11.61 10.87 -11.51
C LEU A 44 -11.96 10.07 -12.77
N GLY A 45 -11.94 10.70 -13.94
CA GLY A 45 -12.12 10.02 -15.23
C GLY A 45 -11.06 8.94 -15.47
N ILE A 46 -9.78 9.23 -15.21
CA ILE A 46 -8.69 8.25 -15.30
C ILE A 46 -8.93 7.10 -14.31
N ILE A 47 -9.16 7.41 -13.03
CA ILE A 47 -9.40 6.40 -11.99
C ILE A 47 -10.52 5.44 -12.40
N ARG A 48 -11.66 5.99 -12.85
CA ARG A 48 -12.81 5.19 -13.27
C ARG A 48 -12.51 4.35 -14.51
N ILE A 49 -11.81 4.89 -15.50
CA ILE A 49 -11.43 4.11 -16.69
C ILE A 49 -10.53 2.93 -16.30
N LEU A 50 -9.51 3.16 -15.48
CA LEU A 50 -8.60 2.10 -15.03
C LEU A 50 -9.36 1.01 -14.26
N LEU A 51 -10.27 1.39 -13.37
CA LEU A 51 -11.05 0.45 -12.57
C LEU A 51 -12.11 -0.31 -13.39
N GLU A 52 -12.92 0.39 -14.19
CA GLU A 52 -14.06 -0.19 -14.91
C GLU A 52 -13.61 -1.07 -16.10
N HIS A 53 -12.45 -0.80 -16.70
CA HIS A 53 -11.84 -1.63 -17.75
C HIS A 53 -10.75 -2.59 -17.23
N GLU A 54 -10.52 -2.63 -15.92
CA GLU A 54 -9.44 -3.40 -15.27
C GLU A 54 -8.05 -3.20 -15.91
N LEU A 55 -7.74 -1.98 -16.32
CA LEU A 55 -6.45 -1.64 -16.94
C LEU A 55 -5.38 -1.45 -15.87
N ARG A 56 -4.48 -2.43 -15.76
CA ARG A 56 -3.32 -2.39 -14.85
C ARG A 56 -2.15 -1.58 -15.44
N VAL A 57 -2.39 -0.30 -15.67
CA VAL A 57 -1.36 0.66 -16.09
C VAL A 57 -0.92 1.48 -14.88
N PRO A 58 0.38 1.48 -14.50
CA PRO A 58 0.85 2.32 -13.42
C PRO A 58 0.60 3.80 -13.70
N LEU A 59 0.02 4.53 -12.74
CA LEU A 59 -0.25 5.97 -12.86
C LEU A 59 1.03 6.74 -13.17
N SER A 60 2.12 6.43 -12.47
CA SER A 60 3.44 7.02 -12.66
C SER A 60 3.89 6.91 -14.12
N THR A 61 3.69 5.74 -14.74
CA THR A 61 4.07 5.45 -16.12
C THR A 61 3.17 6.20 -17.10
N LEU A 62 1.86 6.21 -16.87
CA LEU A 62 0.91 6.98 -17.70
C LEU A 62 1.26 8.48 -17.69
N LEU A 63 1.51 9.04 -16.50
CA LEU A 63 1.83 10.45 -16.32
C LEU A 63 3.21 10.79 -16.92
N GLN A 64 4.19 9.91 -16.76
CA GLN A 64 5.51 10.08 -17.37
C GLN A 64 5.42 10.06 -18.90
N ALA A 65 4.64 9.13 -19.47
CA ALA A 65 4.45 9.05 -20.91
C ALA A 65 3.77 10.33 -21.47
N ALA A 66 2.75 10.84 -20.79
CA ALA A 66 2.11 12.11 -21.14
C ALA A 66 3.11 13.28 -21.06
N TYR A 67 3.96 13.33 -20.02
CA TYR A 67 5.00 14.35 -19.92
C TYR A 67 5.99 14.30 -21.09
N CYS A 68 6.51 13.11 -21.41
CA CYS A 68 7.46 12.94 -22.52
C CYS A 68 6.84 13.33 -23.88
N ALA A 69 5.52 13.20 -24.05
CA ALA A 69 4.85 13.54 -25.30
C ALA A 69 4.86 15.05 -25.62
N TYR A 70 5.06 15.93 -24.64
CA TYR A 70 5.24 17.36 -24.87
C TYR A 70 6.56 17.70 -25.59
N GLY A 71 7.55 16.81 -25.53
CA GLY A 71 8.87 17.02 -26.11
C GLY A 71 9.69 18.10 -25.42
N ASP A 72 10.76 18.52 -26.10
CA ASP A 72 11.69 19.52 -25.59
C ASP A 72 11.22 20.95 -25.87
N GLY A 73 11.75 21.92 -25.12
CA GLY A 73 11.52 23.34 -25.37
C GLY A 73 10.29 23.94 -24.66
N ILE A 74 9.57 23.17 -23.86
CA ILE A 74 8.52 23.71 -23.00
C ILE A 74 9.13 24.36 -21.76
N ALA A 75 8.80 25.63 -21.53
CA ALA A 75 9.19 26.38 -20.34
C ALA A 75 8.29 26.03 -19.14
N TRP A 76 8.54 24.86 -18.54
CA TRP A 76 7.81 24.40 -17.37
C TRP A 76 8.03 25.31 -16.15
N LYS A 77 6.97 25.54 -15.35
CA LYS A 77 7.08 26.28 -14.09
C LYS A 77 7.49 25.39 -12.92
N LEU A 78 7.17 24.10 -12.99
CA LEU A 78 7.64 23.08 -12.07
C LEU A 78 8.57 22.12 -12.79
N ALA A 79 9.63 21.69 -12.10
CA ALA A 79 10.45 20.58 -12.59
C ALA A 79 9.59 19.30 -12.72
N PRO A 80 9.83 18.46 -13.74
CA PRO A 80 9.05 17.24 -14.00
C PRO A 80 8.81 16.39 -12.75
N GLU A 81 9.84 16.14 -11.96
CA GLU A 81 9.79 15.27 -10.78
C GLU A 81 8.89 15.88 -9.70
N LYS A 82 8.92 17.21 -9.55
CA LYS A 82 8.05 17.94 -8.62
C LYS A 82 6.60 17.96 -9.08
N ALA A 83 6.37 18.11 -10.38
CA ALA A 83 5.02 18.06 -10.95
C ALA A 83 4.42 16.67 -10.81
N GLN A 84 5.19 15.62 -11.10
CA GLN A 84 4.80 14.23 -10.96
C GLN A 84 4.50 13.86 -9.50
N ALA A 85 5.36 14.24 -8.54
CA ALA A 85 5.10 14.00 -7.11
C ALA A 85 3.77 14.64 -6.66
N ARG A 86 3.53 15.91 -7.04
CA ARG A 86 2.27 16.60 -6.74
C ARG A 86 1.05 15.97 -7.41
N LEU A 87 1.21 15.45 -8.64
CA LEU A 87 0.16 14.70 -9.31
C LEU A 87 -0.16 13.41 -8.57
N MET A 88 0.85 12.65 -8.14
CA MET A 88 0.65 11.44 -7.35
C MET A 88 -0.08 11.74 -6.04
N ASP A 89 0.33 12.77 -5.30
CA ASP A 89 -0.39 13.22 -4.10
C ASP A 89 -1.85 13.58 -4.40
N PHE A 90 -2.08 14.28 -5.52
CA PHE A 90 -3.42 14.63 -5.98
C PHE A 90 -4.26 13.37 -6.29
N PHE A 91 -3.70 12.39 -7.00
CA PHE A 91 -4.36 11.11 -7.28
C PHE A 91 -4.67 10.33 -5.99
N GLY A 92 -3.75 10.27 -5.02
CA GLY A 92 -4.01 9.62 -3.73
C GLY A 92 -5.22 10.21 -3.02
N GLN A 93 -5.33 11.55 -2.99
CA GLN A 93 -6.51 12.23 -2.44
C GLN A 93 -7.78 11.94 -3.25
N ARG A 94 -7.69 11.85 -4.58
CA ARG A 94 -8.84 11.54 -5.44
C ARG A 94 -9.32 10.10 -5.26
N LEU A 95 -8.41 9.14 -5.15
CA LEU A 95 -8.71 7.74 -4.88
C LEU A 95 -9.41 7.59 -3.53
N LYS A 96 -8.86 8.21 -2.47
CA LYS A 96 -9.50 8.24 -1.15
C LYS A 96 -10.93 8.79 -1.22
N ALA A 97 -11.11 9.93 -1.88
CA ALA A 97 -12.44 10.55 -2.01
C ALA A 97 -13.42 9.68 -2.83
N TYR A 98 -12.93 9.03 -3.89
CA TYR A 98 -13.73 8.16 -4.74
C TYR A 98 -14.29 6.96 -3.95
N TRP A 99 -13.44 6.26 -3.22
CA TRP A 99 -13.85 5.09 -2.44
C TRP A 99 -14.60 5.46 -1.16
N ALA A 100 -14.26 6.56 -0.49
CA ALA A 100 -15.04 7.07 0.63
C ALA A 100 -16.47 7.41 0.19
N GLY A 101 -16.64 7.98 -1.01
CA GLY A 101 -17.96 8.22 -1.62
C GLY A 101 -18.75 6.94 -1.92
N GLN A 102 -18.12 5.77 -1.91
CA GLN A 102 -18.77 4.46 -2.02
C GLN A 102 -19.05 3.81 -0.65
N GLY A 103 -18.83 4.53 0.45
CA GLY A 103 -19.08 4.05 1.80
C GLY A 103 -17.94 3.23 2.41
N MET A 104 -16.75 3.24 1.80
CA MET A 104 -15.58 2.58 2.39
C MET A 104 -15.03 3.40 3.57
N ASP A 105 -14.62 2.68 4.61
CA ASP A 105 -14.14 3.27 5.85
C ASP A 105 -12.81 4.05 5.65
N THR A 106 -12.67 5.18 6.35
CA THR A 106 -11.52 6.08 6.15
C THR A 106 -10.22 5.46 6.64
N LEU A 107 -10.23 4.73 7.75
CA LEU A 107 -9.01 4.08 8.27
C LEU A 107 -8.55 2.96 7.36
N THR A 108 -9.50 2.21 6.80
CA THR A 108 -9.27 1.17 5.78
C THR A 108 -8.61 1.77 4.54
N LEU A 109 -9.11 2.91 4.05
CA LEU A 109 -8.53 3.62 2.91
C LEU A 109 -7.13 4.15 3.22
N ASP A 110 -6.92 4.73 4.40
CA ASP A 110 -5.61 5.23 4.82
C ASP A 110 -4.58 4.11 4.96
N ALA A 111 -4.98 2.95 5.50
CA ALA A 111 -4.12 1.77 5.62
C ALA A 111 -3.71 1.22 4.24
N ALA A 112 -4.65 1.10 3.30
CA ALA A 112 -4.38 0.59 1.96
C ALA A 112 -3.54 1.56 1.11
N LEU A 113 -3.91 2.85 1.10
CA LEU A 113 -3.24 3.85 0.28
C LEU A 113 -1.83 4.17 0.76
N ALA A 114 -1.52 3.97 2.04
CA ALA A 114 -0.19 4.15 2.60
C ALA A 114 0.84 3.17 2.02
N VAL A 115 0.41 2.00 1.54
CA VAL A 115 1.29 1.03 0.85
C VAL A 115 1.71 1.54 -0.54
N GLY A 116 0.86 2.35 -1.16
CA GLY A 116 1.02 2.85 -2.51
C GLY A 116 -0.22 2.60 -3.36
N PHE A 117 -0.33 3.32 -4.46
CA PHE A 117 -1.52 3.29 -5.31
C PHE A 117 -1.23 3.42 -6.81
N ASP A 118 0.00 3.10 -7.21
CA ASP A 118 0.44 3.29 -8.59
C ASP A 118 -0.36 2.40 -9.56
N ASP A 119 -0.63 1.16 -9.16
CA ASP A 119 -1.64 0.32 -9.79
C ASP A 119 -2.99 0.51 -9.08
N VAL A 120 -3.88 1.25 -9.74
CA VAL A 120 -5.21 1.59 -9.21
C VAL A 120 -6.11 0.36 -9.07
N VAL A 121 -5.99 -0.61 -9.99
CA VAL A 121 -6.81 -1.81 -9.99
C VAL A 121 -6.42 -2.69 -8.80
N ASP A 122 -5.12 -2.93 -8.63
CA ASP A 122 -4.58 -3.67 -7.50
C ASP A 122 -4.94 -3.03 -6.15
N THR A 123 -4.79 -1.72 -6.06
CA THR A 123 -5.17 -0.94 -4.88
C THR A 123 -6.66 -1.09 -4.57
N GLY A 124 -7.52 -1.07 -5.58
CA GLY A 124 -8.95 -1.32 -5.42
C GLY A 124 -9.27 -2.73 -4.91
N ARG A 125 -8.43 -3.74 -5.23
CA ARG A 125 -8.56 -5.09 -4.69
C ARG A 125 -8.14 -5.14 -3.21
N ARG A 126 -7.01 -4.51 -2.86
CA ARG A 126 -6.56 -4.37 -1.45
C ARG A 126 -7.59 -3.69 -0.58
N VAL A 127 -8.11 -2.54 -1.02
CA VAL A 127 -9.13 -1.78 -0.28
C VAL A 127 -10.38 -2.63 -0.02
N ARG A 128 -10.88 -3.34 -1.04
CA ARG A 128 -12.07 -4.20 -0.89
C ARG A 128 -11.83 -5.36 0.07
N ALA A 129 -10.66 -6.00 0.01
CA ALA A 129 -10.31 -7.09 0.90
C ALA A 129 -10.16 -6.61 2.36
N LEU A 130 -9.46 -5.49 2.58
CA LEU A 130 -9.37 -4.86 3.90
C LEU A 130 -10.76 -4.49 4.44
N GLN A 131 -11.61 -3.89 3.62
CA GLN A 131 -12.97 -3.52 4.01
C GLN A 131 -13.81 -4.73 4.42
N ALA A 132 -13.66 -5.87 3.73
CA ALA A 132 -14.33 -7.11 4.08
C ALA A 132 -13.78 -7.71 5.37
N ALA A 133 -12.46 -7.60 5.60
CA ALA A 133 -11.81 -8.10 6.80
C ALA A 133 -12.18 -7.32 8.06
N VAL A 134 -12.31 -5.99 7.99
CA VAL A 134 -12.65 -5.12 9.14
C VAL A 134 -13.92 -5.55 9.89
N GLY A 135 -14.89 -6.17 9.19
CA GLY A 135 -16.12 -6.68 9.80
C GLY A 135 -16.00 -8.05 10.48
N THR A 136 -14.82 -8.68 10.45
CA THR A 136 -14.63 -10.03 11.00
C THR A 136 -14.16 -9.99 12.47
N PRO A 137 -14.54 -10.99 13.30
CA PRO A 137 -14.11 -11.04 14.71
C PRO A 137 -12.59 -11.10 14.90
N ASP A 138 -11.87 -11.64 13.93
CA ASP A 138 -10.42 -11.83 14.01
C ASP A 138 -9.59 -10.60 13.61
N PHE A 139 -10.23 -9.59 13.00
CA PHE A 139 -9.51 -8.45 12.44
C PHE A 139 -8.88 -7.56 13.49
N GLU A 140 -9.65 -7.11 14.48
CA GLU A 140 -9.14 -6.19 15.51
C GLU A 140 -7.97 -6.80 16.31
N PRO A 141 -8.06 -8.06 16.79
CA PRO A 141 -6.91 -8.74 17.40
C PRO A 141 -5.70 -8.82 16.46
N ALA A 142 -5.89 -9.20 15.20
CA ALA A 142 -4.78 -9.29 14.24
C ALA A 142 -4.14 -7.91 13.99
N ALA A 143 -4.96 -6.87 13.81
CA ALA A 143 -4.49 -5.51 13.59
C ALA A 143 -3.67 -5.00 14.77
N LEU A 144 -4.08 -5.29 16.01
CA LEU A 144 -3.31 -4.98 17.22
C LEU A 144 -1.95 -5.70 17.25
N THR A 145 -1.93 -7.01 16.97
CA THR A 145 -0.69 -7.80 16.92
C THR A 145 0.29 -7.24 15.89
N PHE A 146 -0.14 -7.00 14.64
CA PHE A 146 0.75 -6.48 13.60
C PHE A 146 1.12 -5.00 13.79
N LYS A 147 0.25 -4.19 14.40
CA LYS A 147 0.58 -2.83 14.85
C LYS A 147 1.66 -2.83 15.93
N ARG A 148 1.65 -3.82 16.84
CA ARG A 148 2.72 -4.01 17.84
C ARG A 148 4.04 -4.37 17.16
N VAL A 149 4.02 -5.32 16.22
CA VAL A 149 5.20 -5.67 15.39
C VAL A 149 5.78 -4.42 14.73
N ALA A 150 4.95 -3.67 14.00
CA ALA A 150 5.36 -2.46 13.29
C ALA A 150 6.00 -1.40 14.21
N ASN A 151 5.41 -1.17 15.39
CA ASN A 151 5.91 -0.19 16.34
C ASN A 151 7.25 -0.61 16.99
N ILE A 152 7.44 -1.90 17.27
CA ILE A 152 8.69 -2.40 17.83
C ILE A 152 9.82 -2.24 16.81
N VAL A 153 9.61 -2.74 15.58
CA VAL A 153 10.61 -2.63 14.50
C VAL A 153 10.96 -1.17 14.23
N ARG A 154 9.96 -0.28 14.14
CA ARG A 154 10.19 1.15 13.92
C ARG A 154 10.99 1.82 15.04
N LYS A 155 10.74 1.47 16.30
CA LYS A 155 11.48 2.03 17.45
C LYS A 155 12.92 1.53 17.52
N SER A 156 13.17 0.30 17.08
CA SER A 156 14.50 -0.31 17.07
C SER A 156 15.38 0.12 15.89
N GLY A 157 14.84 0.86 14.91
CA GLY A 157 15.63 1.42 13.81
C GLY A 157 16.39 0.36 13.01
N ALA A 158 17.70 0.55 12.87
CA ALA A 158 18.59 -0.33 12.10
C ALA A 158 19.22 -1.47 12.92
N GLU A 159 18.68 -1.79 14.10
CA GLU A 159 19.22 -2.85 14.96
C GLU A 159 18.84 -4.28 14.51
N ALA A 160 17.93 -4.42 13.54
CA ALA A 160 17.59 -5.71 12.97
C ALA A 160 18.77 -6.30 12.19
N ALA A 161 19.05 -7.59 12.39
CA ALA A 161 19.99 -8.30 11.53
C ALA A 161 19.43 -8.37 10.09
N ALA A 162 20.33 -8.44 9.11
CA ALA A 162 19.93 -8.56 7.70
C ALA A 162 19.20 -9.88 7.40
N GLN A 163 19.53 -10.93 8.15
CA GLN A 163 18.92 -12.26 8.04
C GLN A 163 18.75 -12.85 9.44
N VAL A 164 17.78 -13.74 9.57
CA VAL A 164 17.60 -14.54 10.78
C VAL A 164 18.64 -15.64 10.79
N ASP A 165 19.35 -15.79 11.89
CA ASP A 165 20.28 -16.88 12.16
C ASP A 165 19.59 -17.93 13.04
N PRO A 166 19.27 -19.13 12.48
CA PRO A 166 18.67 -20.21 13.26
C PRO A 166 19.51 -20.68 14.44
N GLY A 167 20.83 -20.48 14.41
CA GLY A 167 21.73 -20.84 15.50
C GLY A 167 21.61 -19.94 16.74
N LEU A 168 20.96 -18.78 16.61
CA LEU A 168 20.69 -17.85 17.71
C LEU A 168 19.28 -17.98 18.29
N LEU A 169 18.44 -18.87 17.74
CA LEU A 169 17.08 -19.08 18.21
C LEU A 169 17.05 -19.88 19.51
N GLU A 170 16.27 -19.41 20.48
CA GLU A 170 15.97 -20.17 21.69
C GLU A 170 14.83 -21.18 21.44
N ALA A 171 14.89 -22.33 22.12
CA ALA A 171 13.82 -23.32 22.05
C ALA A 171 12.50 -22.76 22.64
N GLY A 172 11.37 -23.29 22.17
CA GLY A 172 10.05 -22.83 22.58
C GLY A 172 9.52 -21.74 21.65
N ALA A 173 9.00 -20.65 22.21
CA ALA A 173 8.22 -19.67 21.43
C ALA A 173 9.00 -18.98 20.30
N GLU A 174 10.32 -18.83 20.42
CA GLU A 174 11.17 -18.24 19.38
C GLU A 174 11.35 -19.21 18.19
N ALA A 175 11.72 -20.47 18.45
CA ALA A 175 11.77 -21.51 17.43
C ALA A 175 10.40 -21.80 16.79
N ASP A 176 9.32 -21.78 17.58
CA ASP A 176 7.96 -22.01 17.10
C ASP A 176 7.50 -20.89 16.13
N LEU A 177 7.81 -19.62 16.46
CA LEU A 177 7.53 -18.50 15.56
C LEU A 177 8.33 -18.63 14.26
N TRP A 178 9.62 -18.98 14.36
CA TRP A 178 10.45 -19.16 13.17
C TRP A 178 9.89 -20.23 12.23
N ALA A 179 9.54 -21.41 12.76
CA ALA A 179 8.95 -22.48 11.97
C ALA A 179 7.61 -22.08 11.35
N ALA A 180 6.77 -21.35 12.09
CA ALA A 180 5.51 -20.82 11.56
C ALA A 180 5.76 -19.82 10.41
N LEU A 181 6.76 -18.94 10.52
CA LEU A 181 7.12 -18.00 9.48
C LEU A 181 7.62 -18.69 8.21
N GLU A 182 8.48 -19.72 8.34
CA GLU A 182 8.99 -20.47 7.20
C GLU A 182 7.87 -21.18 6.41
N ALA A 183 6.84 -21.68 7.11
CA ALA A 183 5.68 -22.30 6.47
C ALA A 183 4.70 -21.28 5.86
N TRP A 184 4.53 -20.14 6.52
CA TRP A 184 3.54 -19.11 6.18
C TRP A 184 3.99 -18.21 5.02
N GLU A 185 5.25 -17.79 5.00
CA GLU A 185 5.74 -16.78 4.08
C GLU A 185 5.60 -17.14 2.59
N PRO A 186 5.87 -18.39 2.14
CA PRO A 186 5.63 -18.78 0.75
C PRO A 186 4.16 -18.69 0.35
N GLN A 187 3.24 -19.01 1.26
CA GLN A 187 1.80 -18.98 1.02
C GLN A 187 1.32 -17.53 0.90
N PHE A 188 1.78 -16.66 1.80
CA PHE A 188 1.47 -15.25 1.79
C PHE A 188 2.02 -14.55 0.55
N ALA A 189 3.28 -14.79 0.19
CA ALA A 189 3.90 -14.24 -1.01
C ALA A 189 3.18 -14.69 -2.29
N SER A 190 2.77 -15.96 -2.35
CA SER A 190 2.00 -16.50 -3.48
C SER A 190 0.66 -15.76 -3.64
N ALA A 191 -0.12 -15.63 -2.56
CA ALA A 191 -1.40 -14.93 -2.59
C ALA A 191 -1.25 -13.43 -2.95
N CYS A 192 -0.22 -12.75 -2.43
CA CYS A 192 0.12 -11.38 -2.84
C CYS A 192 0.41 -11.28 -4.33
N SER A 193 1.25 -12.18 -4.88
CA SER A 193 1.63 -12.16 -6.30
C SER A 193 0.44 -12.38 -7.25
N GLN A 194 -0.57 -13.13 -6.80
CA GLN A 194 -1.80 -13.40 -7.55
C GLN A 194 -2.84 -12.26 -7.37
N GLY A 195 -2.61 -11.35 -6.43
CA GLY A 195 -3.58 -10.33 -6.03
C GLY A 195 -4.82 -10.94 -5.36
N ASP A 196 -4.70 -12.12 -4.76
CA ASP A 196 -5.76 -12.77 -3.98
C ASP A 196 -5.71 -12.27 -2.54
N TYR A 197 -6.15 -11.03 -2.35
CA TYR A 197 -6.20 -10.40 -1.04
C TYR A 197 -7.24 -11.02 -0.10
N GLY A 198 -8.19 -11.82 -0.63
CA GLY A 198 -9.17 -12.54 0.19
C GLY A 198 -8.52 -13.65 1.01
N ALA A 199 -7.53 -14.34 0.44
CA ALA A 199 -6.77 -15.39 1.12
C ALA A 199 -5.77 -14.86 2.18
N LEU A 200 -5.39 -13.58 2.11
CA LEU A 200 -4.35 -13.03 2.99
C LEU A 200 -4.79 -12.88 4.45
N PHE A 201 -6.05 -12.51 4.73
CA PHE A 201 -6.51 -12.33 6.11
C PHE A 201 -6.61 -13.64 6.90
N PRO A 202 -7.14 -14.75 6.33
CA PRO A 202 -7.00 -16.07 6.94
C PRO A 202 -5.54 -16.42 7.27
N LEU A 203 -4.61 -16.19 6.35
CA LEU A 203 -3.18 -16.42 6.60
C LEU A 203 -2.64 -15.54 7.74
N LEU A 204 -3.07 -14.28 7.85
CA LEU A 204 -2.70 -13.43 8.99
C LEU A 204 -3.24 -13.98 10.31
N ALA A 205 -4.47 -14.48 10.31
CA ALA A 205 -5.09 -15.09 11.49
C ALA A 205 -4.38 -16.40 11.91
N GLU A 206 -3.86 -17.16 10.96
CA GLU A 206 -3.06 -18.37 11.22
C GLU A 206 -1.70 -18.06 11.86
N LEU A 207 -1.04 -16.97 11.44
CA LEU A 207 0.24 -16.56 12.00
C LEU A 207 0.10 -15.90 13.39
N ARG A 208 -1.02 -15.21 13.64
CA ARG A 208 -1.27 -14.43 14.87
C ARG A 208 -0.94 -15.19 16.17
N PRO A 209 -1.44 -16.43 16.41
CA PRO A 209 -1.15 -17.16 17.65
C PRO A 209 0.34 -17.38 17.93
N ALA A 210 1.16 -17.60 16.90
CA ALA A 210 2.60 -17.76 17.07
C ALA A 210 3.28 -16.45 17.44
N VAL A 211 2.84 -15.33 16.85
CA VAL A 211 3.34 -13.98 17.15
C VAL A 211 2.95 -13.55 18.56
N ASP A 212 1.71 -13.80 18.98
CA ASP A 212 1.24 -13.47 20.32
C ASP A 212 2.00 -14.28 21.37
N ARG A 213 2.15 -15.60 21.17
CA ARG A 213 2.93 -16.46 22.07
C ARG A 213 4.39 -16.05 22.18
N PHE A 214 5.02 -15.67 21.05
CA PHE A 214 6.36 -15.10 21.04
C PHE A 214 6.42 -13.85 21.91
N PHE A 215 5.47 -12.94 21.76
CA PHE A 215 5.41 -11.71 22.52
C PHE A 215 5.12 -11.87 24.02
N ASP A 216 4.40 -12.93 24.40
CA ASP A 216 4.09 -13.25 25.79
C ASP A 216 5.28 -13.94 26.50
N SER A 217 6.07 -14.70 25.75
CA SER A 217 7.13 -15.56 26.30
C SER A 217 8.55 -15.02 26.07
N VAL A 218 8.75 -14.09 25.13
CA VAL A 218 10.06 -13.66 24.67
C VAL A 218 10.22 -12.15 24.78
N MET A 219 11.24 -11.72 25.53
CA MET A 219 11.62 -10.32 25.61
C MET A 219 12.42 -9.91 24.35
N VAL A 220 11.79 -9.15 23.46
CA VAL A 220 12.42 -8.72 22.19
C VAL A 220 13.62 -7.81 22.42
N LEU A 221 13.48 -6.81 23.30
CA LEU A 221 14.54 -5.87 23.65
C LEU A 221 15.38 -6.43 24.82
N THR A 222 16.14 -7.49 24.52
CA THR A 222 17.06 -8.14 25.46
C THR A 222 18.43 -7.43 25.50
N ASP A 223 19.19 -7.70 26.55
CA ASP A 223 20.57 -7.23 26.74
C ASP A 223 21.56 -7.95 25.81
N HIS A 224 21.19 -9.12 25.27
CA HIS A 224 22.00 -9.86 24.30
C HIS A 224 21.84 -9.28 22.89
N PRO A 225 22.84 -8.55 22.35
CA PRO A 225 22.67 -7.83 21.09
C PRO A 225 22.42 -8.76 19.89
N GLY A 226 23.03 -9.95 19.88
CA GLY A 226 22.81 -10.95 18.83
C GLY A 226 21.38 -11.48 18.81
N GLN A 227 20.85 -11.88 19.97
CA GLN A 227 19.47 -12.33 20.10
C GLN A 227 18.47 -11.21 19.79
N ARG A 228 18.73 -9.99 20.27
CA ARG A 228 17.90 -8.81 19.96
C ARG A 228 17.82 -8.58 18.45
N ALA A 229 18.97 -8.56 17.76
CA ALA A 229 19.03 -8.36 16.32
C ALA A 229 18.31 -9.48 15.55
N ASN A 230 18.43 -10.74 16.00
CA ASN A 230 17.77 -11.90 15.41
C ASN A 230 16.24 -11.85 15.56
N ARG A 231 15.76 -11.53 16.76
CA ARG A 231 14.33 -11.35 17.06
C ARG A 231 13.73 -10.22 16.23
N LEU A 232 14.44 -9.10 16.13
CA LEU A 232 14.03 -7.98 15.28
C LEU A 232 14.03 -8.34 13.79
N ALA A 233 14.95 -9.19 13.33
CA ALA A 233 14.94 -9.69 11.96
C ALA A 233 13.68 -10.52 11.66
N MET A 234 13.26 -11.43 12.55
CA MET A 234 12.01 -12.17 12.39
C MET A 234 10.79 -11.23 12.31
N LEU A 235 10.69 -10.26 13.23
CA LEU A 235 9.61 -9.27 13.22
C LEU A 235 9.63 -8.39 11.97
N SER A 236 10.82 -8.06 11.46
CA SER A 236 10.97 -7.27 10.23
C SER A 236 10.52 -8.05 9.00
N ARG A 237 10.73 -9.37 8.95
CA ARG A 237 10.18 -10.23 7.88
C ARG A 237 8.66 -10.21 7.87
N ILE A 238 8.03 -10.36 9.04
CA ILE A 238 6.57 -10.25 9.18
C ILE A 238 6.10 -8.89 8.66
N LEU A 239 6.70 -7.80 9.16
CA LEU A 239 6.31 -6.45 8.79
C LEU A 239 6.46 -6.19 7.29
N HIS A 240 7.52 -6.70 6.67
CA HIS A 240 7.76 -6.57 5.24
C HIS A 240 6.66 -7.25 4.41
N GLN A 241 6.25 -8.47 4.79
CA GLN A 241 5.18 -9.18 4.10
C GLN A 241 3.84 -8.48 4.29
N VAL A 242 3.45 -8.25 5.54
CA VAL A 242 2.16 -7.66 5.90
C VAL A 242 2.02 -6.22 5.36
N GLY A 243 3.12 -5.47 5.31
CA GLY A 243 3.19 -4.12 4.77
C GLY A 243 2.94 -4.00 3.26
N GLN A 244 2.95 -5.11 2.50
CA GLN A 244 2.55 -5.12 1.08
C GLN A 244 1.02 -5.02 0.89
N VAL A 245 0.26 -5.27 1.97
CA VAL A 245 -1.21 -5.28 1.95
C VAL A 245 -1.79 -4.02 2.57
N ALA A 246 -1.30 -3.66 3.77
CA ALA A 246 -1.80 -2.53 4.52
C ALA A 246 -0.77 -1.98 5.52
N ASP A 247 -0.83 -0.68 5.77
CA ASP A 247 -0.22 -0.07 6.95
C ASP A 247 -1.14 -0.24 8.17
N PHE A 248 -0.93 -1.32 8.93
CA PHE A 248 -1.73 -1.62 10.13
C PHE A 248 -1.59 -0.57 11.24
N THR A 249 -0.60 0.33 11.17
CA THR A 249 -0.47 1.41 12.16
C THR A 249 -1.56 2.46 12.03
N ARG A 250 -2.29 2.49 10.90
CA ARG A 250 -3.41 3.40 10.65
C ARG A 250 -4.68 3.02 11.39
N PHE A 251 -4.85 1.77 11.81
CA PHE A 251 -6.04 1.35 12.54
C PHE A 251 -6.01 1.89 13.98
N GLN A 252 -7.09 2.59 14.35
CA GLN A 252 -7.39 3.02 15.71
C GLN A 252 -8.15 1.91 16.43
N VAL A 253 -7.49 0.76 16.54
CA VAL A 253 -7.78 -0.28 17.53
C VAL A 253 -6.98 0.00 18.79
#